data_AF-A0A2L2Z129-F1
#
_entry.id   AF-A0A2L2Z129-F1
#
_cell.length_a   1.000
_cell.length_b   1.000
_cell.length_c   1.000
_cell.angle_alpha   90.00
_cell.angle_beta   90.00
_cell.angle_gamma   90.00
#
_symmetry.space_group_name_H-M   'P 1'
#
loop_
_entity.id
_entity.type
_entity.pdbx_description
1 polymer ?
#
loop_
_entity_poly.entity_id
_entity_poly.type
_entity_poly.pdbx_seq_one_letter_code
_entity_poly.pdbx_strand_id
1 'polypeptide(L)'
;ELLKSYPSTGLLNFQIEENASVFTDVVNDLKKLVRKHSDQVMLPLECLYLNRTALASVVGQLPQPVKHFALKQKPKSATLRAELLQKSLDAANNSKKNSTAPSVPIRCRGLIKPLNDATPLRGIPSRVMPGGFKANNSPLGRLNSTPPSRAPARTPASRKDDGIKLLEIDEQPKGYGS
;
A
#
# COMPACT_ATOMS: atom_id res chain seq x y z
N GLU A 1 21.58 27.01 -37.33
CA GLU A 1 21.34 25.72 -38.01
C GLU A 1 20.08 24.98 -37.56
N LEU A 2 19.92 24.57 -36.29
CA LEU A 2 18.77 23.75 -35.84
C LEU A 2 17.37 24.35 -36.14
N LEU A 3 17.19 25.67 -35.99
CA LEU A 3 15.90 26.33 -36.21
C LEU A 3 15.69 26.80 -37.65
N LYS A 4 16.65 26.58 -38.57
CA LYS A 4 16.64 27.15 -39.92
C LYS A 4 15.43 26.71 -40.76
N SER A 5 14.97 25.46 -40.59
CA SER A 5 13.79 24.93 -41.28
C SER A 5 12.47 25.24 -40.58
N TYR A 6 12.50 25.63 -39.30
CA TYR A 6 11.30 25.70 -38.49
C TYR A 6 10.26 26.72 -39.01
N PRO A 7 10.64 27.93 -39.49
CA PRO A 7 9.66 28.87 -40.04
C PRO A 7 8.93 28.38 -41.29
N SER A 8 9.53 27.47 -42.08
CA SER A 8 8.94 26.97 -43.32
C SER A 8 8.22 25.63 -43.17
N THR A 9 8.72 24.74 -42.30
CA THR A 9 8.17 23.38 -42.15
C THR A 9 7.47 23.13 -40.83
N GLY A 10 7.64 24.01 -39.83
CA GLY A 10 7.22 23.76 -38.44
C GLY A 10 8.03 22.67 -37.75
N LEU A 11 9.12 22.19 -38.37
CA LEU A 11 9.97 21.11 -37.86
C LEU A 11 11.41 21.59 -37.63
N LEU A 12 12.04 21.02 -36.61
CA LEU A 12 13.45 21.24 -36.31
C LEU A 12 14.35 20.57 -37.36
N ASN A 13 15.48 21.20 -37.68
CA ASN A 13 16.48 20.65 -38.59
C ASN A 13 17.41 19.67 -37.85
N PHE A 14 17.23 18.36 -38.08
CA PHE A 14 18.13 17.33 -37.55
C PHE A 14 19.32 17.01 -38.47
N GLN A 15 19.40 17.60 -39.68
CA GLN A 15 20.56 17.50 -40.55
C GLN A 15 21.62 18.52 -40.14
N ILE A 16 22.17 18.32 -38.93
CA ILE A 16 23.20 19.18 -38.33
C ILE A 16 24.60 18.56 -38.53
N GLU A 17 24.66 17.28 -38.93
CA GLU A 17 25.89 16.50 -39.08
C GLU A 17 26.85 17.10 -40.13
N GLU A 18 26.34 17.83 -41.12
CA GLU A 18 27.15 18.33 -42.24
C GLU A 18 28.04 19.54 -41.89
N ASN A 19 27.82 20.21 -40.75
CA ASN A 19 28.43 21.52 -40.48
C ASN A 19 29.49 21.54 -39.36
N ALA A 20 29.76 20.43 -38.67
CA ALA A 20 30.85 20.38 -37.68
C ALA A 20 31.35 18.94 -37.44
N SER A 21 32.63 18.71 -37.73
CA SER A 21 33.33 17.42 -37.56
C SER A 21 33.13 16.79 -36.17
N VAL A 22 33.07 17.62 -35.13
CA VAL A 22 32.82 17.20 -33.73
C VAL A 22 31.52 16.40 -33.56
N PHE A 23 30.45 16.77 -34.26
CA PHE A 23 29.17 16.03 -34.16
C PHE A 23 29.23 14.68 -34.86
N THR A 24 30.01 14.59 -35.93
CA THR A 24 30.16 13.34 -36.69
C THR A 24 30.81 12.26 -35.83
N ASP A 25 31.85 12.60 -35.08
CA ASP A 25 32.53 11.68 -34.17
C ASP A 25 31.62 11.20 -33.04
N VAL A 26 30.90 12.14 -32.39
CA VAL A 26 29.95 11.83 -31.32
C VAL A 26 28.82 10.92 -31.80
N VAL A 27 28.23 11.23 -32.95
CA VAL A 27 27.18 10.40 -33.56
C VAL A 27 27.70 9.01 -33.88
N ASN A 28 28.91 8.91 -34.45
CA ASN A 28 29.51 7.62 -34.78
C ASN A 28 29.76 6.76 -33.54
N ASP A 29 30.28 7.35 -32.47
CA ASP A 29 30.53 6.63 -31.22
C ASP A 29 29.23 6.23 -30.52
N LEU A 30 28.21 7.09 -30.52
CA LEU A 30 26.87 6.73 -30.03
C LEU A 30 26.26 5.60 -30.87
N LYS A 31 26.34 5.66 -32.20
CA LYS A 31 25.87 4.59 -33.09
C LYS A 31 26.59 3.26 -32.79
N LYS A 32 27.91 3.27 -32.52
CA LYS A 32 28.66 2.07 -32.10
C LYS A 32 28.16 1.54 -30.75
N LEU A 33 27.99 2.42 -29.77
CA LEU A 33 27.58 2.04 -28.41
C LEU A 33 26.16 1.45 -28.39
N VAL A 34 25.20 2.10 -29.05
CA VAL A 34 23.81 1.63 -29.15
C VAL A 34 23.75 0.26 -29.81
N ARG A 35 24.52 0.03 -30.88
CA ARG A 35 24.60 -1.27 -31.54
C ARG A 35 25.18 -2.35 -30.62
N LYS A 36 26.24 -2.02 -29.88
CA LYS A 36 26.89 -2.93 -28.93
C LYS A 36 25.97 -3.37 -27.78
N HIS A 37 25.08 -2.49 -27.31
CA HIS A 37 24.17 -2.76 -26.20
C HIS A 37 22.72 -3.02 -26.64
N SER A 38 22.52 -3.45 -27.89
CA SER A 38 21.19 -3.72 -28.45
C SER A 38 20.43 -4.87 -27.77
N ASP A 39 21.06 -5.62 -26.87
CA ASP A 39 20.41 -6.68 -26.07
C ASP A 39 19.88 -6.16 -24.71
N GLN A 40 20.41 -5.04 -24.21
CA GLN A 40 19.98 -4.37 -22.97
C GLN A 40 19.00 -3.24 -23.31
N VAL A 41 17.91 -3.55 -24.01
CA VAL A 41 16.96 -2.54 -24.45
C VAL A 41 15.99 -2.23 -23.33
N MET A 42 16.16 -1.04 -22.72
CA MET A 42 15.07 -0.41 -22.00
C MET A 42 14.03 0.03 -23.04
N LEU A 43 12.78 -0.41 -22.87
CA LEU A 43 11.72 0.02 -23.76
C LEU A 43 11.33 1.47 -23.48
N PRO A 44 10.92 2.22 -24.51
CA PRO A 44 10.33 3.54 -24.33
C PRO A 44 9.10 3.50 -23.41
N LEU A 45 8.87 4.56 -22.63
CA LEU A 45 7.84 4.59 -21.58
C LEU A 45 6.41 4.49 -22.12
N GLU A 46 6.19 4.94 -23.35
CA GLU A 46 4.92 4.81 -24.06
C GLU A 46 4.48 3.34 -24.18
N CYS A 47 5.41 2.39 -24.15
CA CYS A 47 5.11 0.96 -24.20
C CYS A 47 4.26 0.47 -23.02
N LEU A 48 4.26 1.17 -21.89
CA LEU A 48 3.44 0.85 -20.72
C LEU A 48 1.94 0.99 -20.98
N TYR A 49 1.56 1.78 -21.99
CA TYR A 49 0.18 2.13 -22.30
C TYR A 49 -0.34 1.43 -23.57
N LEU A 50 0.51 0.67 -24.25
CA LEU A 50 0.13 -0.06 -25.45
C LEU A 50 -0.53 -1.40 -25.10
N ASN A 51 -1.52 -1.78 -25.89
CA ASN A 51 -2.03 -3.15 -25.85
C ASN A 51 -1.01 -4.11 -26.47
N ARG A 52 -1.22 -5.42 -26.28
CA ARG A 52 -0.26 -6.45 -26.71
C ARG A 52 0.05 -6.41 -28.22
N THR A 53 -0.94 -6.14 -29.06
CA THR A 53 -0.76 -6.12 -30.51
C THR A 53 0.01 -4.90 -30.97
N ALA A 54 -0.34 -3.71 -30.48
CA ALA A 54 0.38 -2.47 -30.78
C ALA A 54 1.82 -2.51 -30.28
N LEU A 55 2.05 -3.05 -29.07
CA LEU A 55 3.39 -3.22 -28.52
C LEU A 55 4.26 -4.11 -29.42
N ALA A 56 3.71 -5.24 -29.88
CA ALA A 56 4.42 -6.14 -30.78
C ALA A 56 4.71 -5.49 -32.15
N SER A 57 3.88 -4.58 -32.63
CA SER A 57 4.14 -3.84 -33.87
C SER A 57 5.25 -2.79 -33.74
N VAL A 58 5.39 -2.15 -32.57
CA VAL A 58 6.39 -1.10 -32.34
C VAL A 58 7.76 -1.68 -31.97
N VAL A 59 7.78 -2.67 -31.08
CA VAL A 59 9.01 -3.19 -30.47
C VAL A 59 9.39 -4.58 -31.00
N GLY A 60 8.46 -5.26 -31.69
CA GLY A 60 8.65 -6.64 -32.12
C GLY A 60 8.34 -7.66 -31.01
N GLN A 61 8.81 -8.89 -31.18
CA GLN A 61 8.64 -9.94 -30.17
C GLN A 61 9.61 -9.71 -29.00
N LEU A 62 9.06 -9.50 -27.81
CA LEU A 62 9.86 -9.33 -26.60
C LEU A 62 10.41 -10.69 -26.14
N PRO A 63 11.69 -10.79 -25.76
CA PRO A 63 12.24 -12.02 -25.20
C PRO A 63 11.50 -12.41 -23.93
N GLN A 64 11.38 -13.72 -23.70
CA GLN A 64 10.80 -14.20 -22.45
C GLN A 64 11.71 -13.86 -21.26
N PRO A 65 11.14 -13.52 -20.09
CA PRO A 65 11.92 -13.31 -18.89
C PRO A 65 12.79 -14.52 -18.56
N VAL A 66 14.05 -14.28 -18.21
CA VAL A 66 15.00 -15.33 -17.87
C VAL A 66 14.54 -16.07 -16.62
N LYS A 67 14.39 -17.40 -16.73
CA LYS A 67 14.01 -18.26 -15.62
C LYS A 67 15.23 -18.58 -14.76
N HIS A 68 15.45 -17.79 -13.71
CA HIS A 68 16.58 -18.00 -12.79
C HIS A 68 16.39 -19.20 -11.85
N PHE A 69 15.13 -19.59 -11.56
CA PHE A 69 14.82 -20.75 -10.72
C PHE A 69 13.41 -21.26 -11.03
N ALA A 70 13.06 -22.43 -10.49
CA ALA A 70 11.72 -23.00 -10.57
C ALA A 70 10.98 -22.85 -9.24
N LEU A 71 9.78 -22.26 -9.27
CA LEU A 71 8.90 -22.17 -8.11
C LEU A 71 8.23 -23.52 -7.86
N LYS A 72 8.39 -24.09 -6.65
CA LYS A 72 7.72 -25.32 -6.23
C LYS A 72 6.23 -25.13 -5.92
N GLN A 73 5.86 -23.93 -5.44
CA GLN A 73 4.49 -23.56 -5.09
C GLN A 73 4.20 -22.12 -5.50
N LYS A 74 2.92 -21.77 -5.62
CA LYS A 74 2.50 -20.39 -5.93
C LYS A 74 2.81 -19.48 -4.73
N PRO A 75 3.13 -18.19 -4.97
CA PRO A 75 3.36 -17.24 -3.89
C PRO A 75 2.07 -16.93 -3.13
N LYS A 76 2.20 -16.41 -1.90
CA LYS A 76 1.07 -16.01 -1.04
C LYS A 76 0.10 -15.03 -1.71
N SER A 77 0.58 -14.21 -2.65
CA SER A 77 -0.25 -13.29 -3.44
C SER A 77 -1.29 -14.00 -4.30
N ALA A 78 -1.07 -15.27 -4.67
CA ALA A 78 -2.07 -16.07 -5.38
C ALA A 78 -3.29 -16.35 -4.49
N THR A 79 -3.07 -16.76 -3.24
CA THR A 79 -4.14 -16.96 -2.26
C THR A 79 -4.87 -15.64 -1.98
N LEU A 80 -4.12 -14.56 -1.75
CA LEU A 80 -4.69 -13.23 -1.53
C LEU A 80 -5.59 -12.78 -2.70
N ARG A 81 -5.14 -12.99 -3.95
CA ARG A 81 -5.94 -12.67 -5.14
C ARG A 81 -7.23 -13.49 -5.18
N ALA A 82 -7.17 -14.78 -4.85
CA ALA A 82 -8.35 -15.65 -4.82
C ALA A 82 -9.35 -15.19 -3.76
N GLU A 83 -8.89 -14.84 -2.56
CA GLU A 83 -9.75 -14.32 -1.49
C GLU A 83 -10.41 -13.00 -1.88
N LEU A 84 -9.68 -12.08 -2.51
CA LEU A 84 -10.22 -10.80 -2.97
C LEU A 84 -11.28 -10.99 -4.07
N LEU A 85 -11.06 -11.92 -5.00
CA LEU A 85 -12.02 -12.25 -6.05
C LEU A 85 -13.28 -12.93 -5.48
N GLN A 86 -13.14 -13.82 -4.50
CA GLN A 86 -14.29 -14.44 -3.85
C GLN A 86 -15.12 -13.40 -3.09
N LYS A 87 -14.46 -12.54 -2.29
CA LYS A 87 -15.14 -11.45 -1.58
C LYS A 87 -15.85 -10.48 -2.52
N SER A 88 -15.26 -10.15 -3.67
CA SER A 88 -15.90 -9.27 -4.65
C SER A 88 -17.13 -9.91 -5.30
N LEU A 89 -17.07 -11.23 -5.58
CA LEU A 89 -18.23 -11.99 -6.05
C LEU A 89 -19.35 -12.02 -5.00
N ASP A 90 -19.03 -12.30 -3.75
CA ASP A 90 -20.02 -12.35 -2.67
C ASP A 90 -20.70 -10.98 -2.47
N ALA A 91 -19.93 -9.89 -2.52
CA ALA A 91 -20.45 -8.53 -2.48
C ALA A 91 -21.36 -8.19 -3.69
N ALA A 92 -20.92 -8.53 -4.91
CA ALA A 92 -21.70 -8.32 -6.13
C ALA A 92 -23.00 -9.14 -6.16
N ASN A 93 -22.98 -10.33 -5.55
CA ASN A 93 -24.17 -11.17 -5.41
C ASN A 93 -25.11 -10.64 -4.32
N ASN A 94 -24.59 -10.03 -3.26
CA ASN A 94 -25.39 -9.41 -2.21
C ASN A 94 -26.08 -8.12 -2.72
N SER A 95 -25.41 -7.30 -3.52
CA SER A 95 -26.03 -6.11 -4.13
C SER A 95 -27.17 -6.46 -5.09
N LYS A 96 -27.06 -7.56 -5.84
CA LYS A 96 -28.16 -8.06 -6.70
C LYS A 96 -29.36 -8.55 -5.88
N LYS A 97 -29.13 -9.13 -4.69
CA LYS A 97 -30.21 -9.61 -3.79
C LYS A 97 -30.89 -8.48 -3.02
N ASN A 98 -30.18 -7.39 -2.73
CA ASN A 98 -30.71 -6.23 -2.02
C ASN A 98 -31.34 -5.16 -2.94
N SER A 99 -31.27 -5.31 -4.26
CA SER A 99 -31.91 -4.41 -5.23
C SER A 99 -33.42 -4.62 -5.37
N THR A 100 -33.99 -5.67 -4.75
CA THR A 100 -35.43 -5.94 -4.77
C THR A 100 -35.93 -6.29 -3.38
N ALA A 101 -36.03 -5.30 -2.49
CA ALA A 101 -36.89 -5.40 -1.31
C ALA A 101 -37.45 -4.01 -0.92
N PRO A 102 -38.78 -3.89 -0.71
CA PRO A 102 -39.46 -2.61 -0.56
C PRO A 102 -39.23 -1.98 0.83
N SER A 103 -39.41 -0.67 0.86
CA SER A 103 -39.55 0.25 2.01
C SER A 103 -39.60 -0.40 3.41
N VAL A 104 -38.63 -0.02 4.24
CA VAL A 104 -38.66 0.16 5.69
C VAL A 104 -39.92 -0.40 6.40
N PRO A 105 -39.79 -1.42 7.29
CA PRO A 105 -40.90 -1.77 8.17
C PRO A 105 -41.13 -0.62 9.17
N ILE A 106 -42.17 0.18 8.94
CA ILE A 106 -42.68 1.17 9.90
C ILE A 106 -43.22 0.38 11.08
N ARG A 107 -42.40 0.24 12.14
CA ARG A 107 -42.84 -0.29 13.43
C ARG A 107 -43.71 0.78 14.09
N CYS A 108 -44.98 0.83 13.70
CA CYS A 108 -45.96 1.74 14.25
C CYS A 108 -45.93 1.68 15.78
N ARG A 109 -45.67 2.84 16.35
CA ARG A 109 -45.77 3.22 17.75
C ARG A 109 -47.19 2.94 18.25
N GLY A 110 -47.43 1.72 18.73
CA GLY A 110 -48.72 1.25 19.23
C GLY A 110 -48.67 0.95 20.72
N LEU A 111 -48.62 2.01 21.53
CA LEU A 111 -48.89 1.97 22.95
C LEU A 111 -50.36 1.58 23.16
N ILE A 112 -50.64 0.30 23.43
CA ILE A 112 -51.87 -0.13 24.10
C ILE A 112 -51.48 -1.08 25.23
N LYS A 113 -51.46 -0.52 26.44
CA LYS A 113 -51.26 -1.24 27.70
C LYS A 113 -52.50 -2.09 27.97
N PRO A 114 -52.42 -3.42 28.14
CA PRO A 114 -53.41 -4.12 28.95
C PRO A 114 -53.12 -3.81 30.41
N LEU A 115 -54.00 -3.02 31.02
CA LEU A 115 -54.12 -2.87 32.46
C LEU A 115 -54.47 -4.25 33.04
N ASN A 116 -53.48 -4.98 33.56
CA ASN A 116 -53.76 -6.01 34.55
C ASN A 116 -52.63 -6.07 35.57
N ASP A 117 -52.99 -5.61 36.77
CA ASP A 117 -52.21 -5.44 37.97
C ASP A 117 -52.23 -6.75 38.76
N ALA A 118 -51.22 -7.61 38.58
CA ALA A 118 -51.05 -8.82 39.42
C ALA A 118 -49.68 -9.51 39.25
N THR A 119 -48.56 -8.79 39.41
CA THR A 119 -47.28 -9.47 39.72
C THR A 119 -46.48 -8.68 40.76
N PRO A 120 -46.22 -9.23 41.96
CA PRO A 120 -45.56 -8.49 43.02
C PRO A 120 -44.08 -8.28 42.68
N LEU A 121 -43.66 -7.00 42.69
CA LEU A 121 -42.28 -6.54 42.63
C LEU A 121 -41.44 -7.22 43.71
N ARG A 122 -40.61 -8.20 43.31
CA ARG A 122 -39.66 -8.87 44.20
C ARG A 122 -38.23 -8.36 43.92
N GLY A 123 -37.75 -7.52 44.83
CA GLY A 123 -36.39 -7.64 45.39
C GLY A 123 -35.25 -6.91 44.67
N ILE A 124 -35.09 -5.62 44.95
CA ILE A 124 -33.78 -4.97 44.91
C ILE A 124 -33.17 -5.08 46.31
N PRO A 125 -31.94 -5.61 46.47
CA PRO A 125 -31.08 -5.13 47.54
C PRO A 125 -29.85 -4.46 46.95
N SER A 126 -29.83 -3.15 47.15
CA SER A 126 -28.70 -2.24 47.09
C SER A 126 -27.50 -2.79 47.87
N ARG A 127 -26.32 -2.78 47.23
CA ARG A 127 -25.02 -2.72 47.93
C ARG A 127 -24.14 -1.66 47.29
N VAL A 128 -24.23 -0.48 47.89
CA VAL A 128 -23.19 0.56 47.98
C VAL A 128 -21.84 -0.06 48.32
N MET A 129 -20.78 0.34 47.62
CA MET A 129 -19.44 0.51 48.19
C MET A 129 -18.68 1.65 47.46
N PRO A 130 -17.83 2.40 48.18
CA PRO A 130 -17.36 3.74 47.85
C PRO A 130 -16.07 3.72 47.03
N GLY A 131 -15.83 4.74 46.22
CA GLY A 131 -14.57 4.84 45.48
C GLY A 131 -14.46 6.15 44.74
N GLY A 132 -14.06 7.19 45.46
CA GLY A 132 -14.14 8.59 45.04
C GLY A 132 -13.33 8.95 43.80
N PHE A 133 -13.90 9.88 43.05
CA PHE A 133 -13.25 10.69 42.04
C PHE A 133 -12.13 11.52 42.67
N LYS A 134 -10.91 11.45 42.11
CA LYS A 134 -9.95 12.56 42.20
C LYS A 134 -9.32 12.78 40.83
N ALA A 135 -9.78 13.86 40.20
CA ALA A 135 -9.15 14.50 39.06
C ALA A 135 -7.87 15.24 39.49
N ASN A 136 -7.02 15.48 38.49
CA ASN A 136 -5.78 16.24 38.44
C ASN A 136 -5.63 17.42 39.42
N ASN A 137 -4.39 17.65 39.86
CA ASN A 137 -3.78 18.99 39.84
C ASN A 137 -2.24 18.91 39.79
N SER A 138 -1.66 19.59 38.80
CA SER A 138 -0.23 19.95 38.62
C SER A 138 0.28 20.91 39.73
N PRO A 139 1.46 21.57 39.59
CA PRO A 139 2.83 21.16 39.27
C PRO A 139 3.82 21.61 40.41
N LEU A 140 5.13 21.48 40.14
CA LEU A 140 6.27 22.16 40.79
C LEU A 140 6.85 21.61 42.11
N GLY A 141 8.12 21.19 42.02
CA GLY A 141 9.11 21.38 43.08
C GLY A 141 9.71 20.10 43.67
N ARG A 142 10.91 19.70 43.22
CA ARG A 142 12.16 19.82 44.00
C ARG A 142 13.32 19.09 43.31
N LEU A 143 14.48 19.71 43.49
CA LEU A 143 15.80 19.40 42.94
C LEU A 143 16.49 18.23 43.66
N ASN A 144 17.50 17.70 42.97
CA ASN A 144 18.71 17.02 43.44
C ASN A 144 18.83 15.48 43.39
N SER A 145 20.02 15.11 42.87
CA SER A 145 20.86 13.91 43.07
C SER A 145 20.48 12.56 42.44
N THR A 146 21.21 12.27 41.34
CA THR A 146 21.95 11.04 40.97
C THR A 146 21.45 9.63 41.34
N PRO A 147 21.61 8.63 40.44
CA PRO A 147 20.89 7.36 40.48
C PRO A 147 21.68 6.22 41.12
N PRO A 148 21.01 5.11 41.49
CA PRO A 148 21.64 3.80 41.42
C PRO A 148 20.88 2.85 40.49
N SER A 149 21.67 2.28 39.59
CA SER A 149 21.39 1.13 38.74
C SER A 149 20.70 -0.01 39.49
N ARG A 150 19.59 -0.53 38.93
CA ARG A 150 19.09 -1.87 39.25
C ARG A 150 18.34 -2.45 38.05
N ALA A 151 18.85 -3.58 37.57
CA ALA A 151 18.34 -4.37 36.44
C ALA A 151 16.85 -4.76 36.60
N PRO A 152 16.06 -4.89 35.52
CA PRO A 152 14.72 -5.45 35.64
C PRO A 152 14.76 -6.98 35.56
N ALA A 153 14.12 -7.58 36.57
CA ALA A 153 13.77 -8.99 36.63
C ALA A 153 12.75 -9.35 35.53
N ARG A 154 12.90 -10.55 34.99
CA ARG A 154 11.94 -11.20 34.09
C ARG A 154 10.77 -11.76 34.90
N THR A 155 9.54 -11.65 34.38
CA THR A 155 8.36 -12.58 34.47
C THR A 155 7.09 -11.84 33.99
N PRO A 156 5.94 -12.51 33.74
CA PRO A 156 5.60 -13.17 32.48
C PRO A 156 4.35 -12.55 31.80
N ALA A 157 4.03 -13.07 30.62
CA ALA A 157 2.97 -12.64 29.73
C ALA A 157 1.57 -12.51 30.38
N SER A 158 0.92 -11.36 30.16
CA SER A 158 -0.53 -11.27 30.02
C SER A 158 -0.86 -10.42 28.80
N ARG A 159 -1.75 -10.97 27.98
CA ARG A 159 -2.03 -10.61 26.60
C ARG A 159 -2.96 -9.39 26.55
N LYS A 160 -2.61 -8.38 25.75
CA LYS A 160 -3.58 -7.55 25.05
C LYS A 160 -2.93 -6.94 23.79
N ASP A 161 -3.44 -7.39 22.65
CA ASP A 161 -3.24 -6.83 21.31
C ASP A 161 -3.61 -5.34 21.26
N ASP A 162 -2.75 -4.57 20.58
CA ASP A 162 -3.00 -3.38 19.74
C ASP A 162 -1.89 -2.33 19.88
N GLY A 163 -0.77 -2.62 19.23
CA GLY A 163 0.30 -1.65 19.07
C GLY A 163 1.32 -2.19 18.09
N ILE A 164 1.34 -1.62 16.88
CA ILE A 164 2.42 -1.80 15.91
C ILE A 164 3.78 -1.70 16.63
N LYS A 165 4.57 -2.77 16.57
CA LYS A 165 5.96 -2.72 17.05
C LYS A 165 6.79 -2.02 15.99
N LEU A 166 7.16 -0.78 16.23
CA LEU A 166 8.16 -0.08 15.43
C LEU A 166 9.48 -0.84 15.58
N LEU A 167 10.05 -1.27 14.45
CA LEU A 167 11.40 -1.80 14.41
C LEU A 167 12.36 -0.61 14.42
N GLU A 168 13.24 -0.52 15.41
CA GLU A 168 14.36 0.43 15.41
C GLU A 168 15.36 -0.01 14.33
N ILE A 169 15.68 0.89 13.40
CA ILE A 169 16.47 0.59 12.19
C ILE A 169 17.95 0.95 12.35
N ASP A 170 18.46 0.99 13.58
CA ASP A 170 19.84 1.43 13.83
C ASP A 170 20.88 0.30 13.69
N GLU A 171 20.49 -0.88 13.20
CA GLU A 171 21.43 -1.99 12.95
C GLU A 171 21.47 -2.38 11.47
N GLN A 172 22.43 -1.79 10.74
CA GLN A 172 22.84 -2.30 9.44
C GLN A 172 23.61 -3.62 9.62
N PRO A 173 23.31 -4.68 8.86
CA PRO A 173 24.13 -5.88 8.85
C PRO A 173 25.51 -5.53 8.28
N LYS A 174 26.54 -5.58 9.13
CA LYS A 174 27.93 -5.53 8.67
C LYS A 174 28.19 -6.80 7.87
N GLY A 175 28.31 -6.64 6.56
CA GLY A 175 28.83 -7.68 5.69
C GLY A 175 30.22 -8.07 6.14
N TYR A 176 30.38 -9.28 6.67
CA TYR A 176 31.69 -9.89 6.81
C TYR A 176 32.06 -10.50 5.47
N GLY A 177 32.95 -9.79 4.76
CA GLY A 177 33.85 -10.43 3.83
C GLY A 177 34.90 -11.22 4.62
N SER A 178 35.13 -12.45 4.17
CA SER A 178 36.39 -13.19 4.18
C SER A 178 36.37 -14.11 2.97
#